data_AF-A0A380CJ30-F1
#
_entry.id   AF-A0A380CJ30-F1
#
_cell.length_a   1.000
_cell.length_b   1.000
_cell.length_c   1.000
_cell.angle_alpha   90.00
_cell.angle_beta   90.00
_cell.angle_gamma   90.00
#
_symmetry.space_group_name_H-M   'P 1'
#
loop_
_entity.id
_entity.type
_entity.pdbx_description
1 polymer ?
#
loop_
_entity_poly.entity_id
_entity_poly.type
_entity_poly.pdbx_seq_one_letter_code
_entity_poly.pdbx_strand_id
1 'polypeptide(L)'
;MGHLNYGQTKKIGNILIELREKYFNYEPTKVDENLIELDEGGLNDITDLFFFNEKITDADVKEIMVVELKSPKCAISKKELNQIDDYAFTIEQHSALPNEKVKYKLVLISSRLTKYAKSQVNSRRLNFPDNPFMYDKKTEKNIEVYVMEWSELIEQNKRKLSYLANKLEVKDKSVKTKFEKEYAELVDEKISAQLRLVK
;
A
#
# COMPACT_ATOMS: atom_id res chain seq x y z
N MET A 1 -25.66 -11.61 -7.88
CA MET A 1 -24.50 -11.67 -8.78
C MET A 1 -24.46 -10.37 -9.57
N GLY A 2 -23.64 -9.40 -9.15
CA GLY A 2 -23.51 -8.13 -9.86
C GLY A 2 -22.67 -8.35 -11.11
N HIS A 3 -23.30 -8.31 -12.28
CA HIS A 3 -22.57 -8.24 -13.55
C HIS A 3 -21.74 -6.96 -13.55
N LEU A 4 -20.42 -7.11 -13.45
CA LEU A 4 -19.47 -6.03 -13.66
C LEU A 4 -19.67 -5.50 -15.08
N ASN A 5 -20.03 -4.23 -15.19
CA ASN A 5 -20.24 -3.57 -16.47
C ASN A 5 -18.85 -3.25 -17.05
N TYR A 6 -18.26 -4.20 -17.77
CA TYR A 6 -16.91 -4.13 -18.33
C TYR A 6 -16.58 -2.81 -19.06
N GLY A 7 -17.59 -2.15 -19.65
CA GLY A 7 -17.46 -0.84 -20.27
C GLY A 7 -17.17 0.31 -19.29
N GLN A 8 -17.71 0.28 -18.07
CA GLN A 8 -17.46 1.32 -17.06
C GLN A 8 -16.01 1.24 -16.53
N THR A 9 -15.51 0.04 -16.25
CA THR A 9 -14.11 -0.18 -15.84
C THR A 9 -13.12 0.30 -16.91
N LYS A 10 -13.40 0.05 -18.19
CA LYS A 10 -12.59 0.61 -19.30
C LYS A 10 -12.59 2.13 -19.33
N LYS A 11 -13.76 2.76 -19.15
CA LYS A 11 -13.87 4.23 -19.16
C LYS A 11 -13.11 4.87 -18.00
N ILE A 12 -13.23 4.32 -16.79
CA ILE A 12 -12.49 4.78 -15.62
C ILE A 12 -10.98 4.62 -15.87
N GLY A 13 -10.56 3.45 -16.36
CA GLY A 13 -9.15 3.20 -16.68
C GLY A 13 -8.56 4.23 -17.65
N ASN A 14 -9.28 4.58 -18.72
CA ASN A 14 -8.83 5.59 -19.67
C ASN A 14 -8.68 6.97 -19.02
N ILE A 15 -9.65 7.39 -18.19
CA ILE A 15 -9.57 8.67 -17.46
C ILE A 15 -8.33 8.67 -16.55
N LEU A 16 -8.06 7.59 -15.83
CA LEU A 16 -6.90 7.51 -14.94
C LEU A 16 -5.57 7.52 -15.71
N ILE A 17 -5.51 6.92 -16.90
CA ILE A 17 -4.35 6.98 -17.79
C ILE A 17 -4.13 8.42 -18.27
N GLU A 18 -5.18 9.11 -18.71
CA GLU A 18 -5.10 10.52 -19.14
C GLU A 18 -4.61 11.42 -18.01
N LEU A 19 -5.10 11.20 -16.78
CA LEU A 19 -4.65 11.95 -15.60
C LEU A 19 -3.19 11.65 -15.25
N ARG A 20 -2.77 10.38 -15.33
CA ARG A 20 -1.36 10.00 -15.15
C ARG A 20 -0.46 10.72 -16.16
N GLU A 21 -0.81 10.68 -17.44
CA GLU A 21 -0.03 11.37 -18.48
C GLU A 21 0.01 12.89 -18.25
N LYS A 22 -1.09 13.48 -17.80
CA LYS A 22 -1.15 14.92 -17.51
C LYS A 22 -0.24 15.34 -16.36
N TYR A 23 -0.21 14.58 -15.26
CA TYR A 23 0.44 14.99 -14.02
C TYR A 23 1.82 14.39 -13.82
N PHE A 24 2.09 13.18 -14.32
CA PHE A 24 3.29 12.42 -14.01
C PHE A 24 4.18 12.10 -15.21
N ASN A 25 3.83 12.55 -16.43
CA ASN A 25 4.72 12.45 -17.59
C ASN A 25 5.80 13.55 -17.54
N TYR A 26 6.85 13.32 -16.76
CA TYR A 26 8.01 14.20 -16.66
C TYR A 26 9.25 13.40 -16.20
N GLU A 27 10.44 13.92 -16.46
CA GLU A 27 11.70 13.36 -15.95
C GLU A 27 12.21 14.14 -14.73
N PRO A 28 12.78 13.47 -13.72
CA PRO A 28 13.38 14.14 -12.57
C PRO A 28 14.56 15.03 -12.98
N THR A 29 14.66 16.19 -12.34
CA THR A 29 15.67 17.21 -12.60
C THR A 29 16.38 17.65 -11.31
N LYS A 30 17.58 18.20 -11.46
CA LYS A 30 18.31 18.81 -10.32
C LYS A 30 17.60 20.06 -9.78
N VAL A 31 16.92 20.81 -10.67
CA VAL A 31 16.21 22.05 -10.33
C VAL A 31 14.99 21.76 -9.46
N ASP A 32 14.27 20.68 -9.74
CA ASP A 32 13.13 20.24 -8.94
C ASP A 32 13.54 19.49 -7.66
N GLU A 33 14.86 19.37 -7.40
CA GLU A 33 15.45 18.64 -6.28
C GLU A 33 14.99 17.17 -6.17
N ASN A 34 14.49 16.59 -7.27
CA ASN A 34 13.95 15.24 -7.32
C ASN A 34 14.86 14.25 -8.05
N LEU A 35 15.97 14.69 -8.66
CA LEU A 35 16.96 13.78 -9.24
C LEU A 35 17.91 13.21 -8.18
N ILE A 36 17.99 11.88 -8.12
CA ILE A 36 18.96 11.12 -7.34
C ILE A 36 20.03 10.59 -8.29
N GLU A 37 21.29 10.94 -8.04
CA GLU A 37 22.43 10.33 -8.73
C GLU A 37 22.66 8.93 -8.17
N LEU A 38 22.61 7.92 -9.04
CA LEU A 38 22.79 6.51 -8.67
C LEU A 38 24.12 6.01 -9.25
N ASP A 39 24.98 5.50 -8.36
CA ASP A 39 26.31 4.99 -8.72
C ASP A 39 26.26 3.57 -9.33
N GLU A 40 25.15 2.85 -9.14
CA GLU A 40 25.00 1.46 -9.57
C GLU A 40 24.44 1.34 -11.00
N GLY A 41 25.19 0.65 -11.86
CA GLY A 41 24.77 0.36 -13.22
C GLY A 41 23.47 -0.46 -13.26
N GLY A 42 22.47 0.03 -13.99
CA GLY A 42 21.17 -0.64 -14.21
C GLY A 42 20.00 -0.05 -13.43
N LEU A 43 20.22 0.62 -12.29
CA LEU A 43 19.12 1.31 -11.59
C LEU A 43 18.62 2.56 -12.34
N ASN A 44 19.48 3.15 -13.17
CA ASN A 44 19.14 4.29 -14.02
C ASN A 44 18.19 3.93 -15.18
N ASP A 45 18.09 2.64 -15.54
CA ASP A 45 17.22 2.15 -16.63
C ASP A 45 15.81 1.78 -16.14
N ILE A 46 15.59 1.76 -14.81
CA ILE A 46 14.28 1.46 -14.22
C ILE A 46 13.37 2.68 -14.38
N THR A 47 12.22 2.47 -15.03
CA THR A 47 11.22 3.50 -15.28
C THR A 47 10.15 3.54 -14.20
N ASP A 48 9.35 4.61 -14.22
CA ASP A 48 8.16 4.73 -13.38
C ASP A 48 7.14 3.64 -13.72
N LEU A 49 6.52 3.05 -12.70
CA LEU A 49 5.47 2.05 -12.84
C LEU A 49 4.13 2.60 -12.34
N PHE A 50 3.13 2.56 -13.21
CA PHE A 50 1.77 2.95 -12.92
C PHE A 50 0.82 1.76 -13.10
N PHE A 51 -0.08 1.59 -12.14
CA PHE A 51 -1.20 0.66 -12.30
C PHE A 51 -2.37 1.09 -11.41
N PHE A 52 -3.54 0.57 -11.74
CA PHE A 52 -4.72 0.72 -10.90
C PHE A 52 -5.43 -0.62 -10.72
N ASN A 53 -6.17 -0.74 -9.62
CA ASN A 53 -6.96 -1.92 -9.29
C ASN A 53 -8.34 -1.50 -8.78
N GLU A 54 -9.34 -2.29 -9.10
CA GLU A 54 -10.71 -2.15 -8.60
C GLU A 54 -11.08 -3.39 -7.78
N LYS A 55 -11.57 -3.19 -6.55
CA LYS A 55 -12.15 -4.27 -5.75
C LYS A 55 -13.42 -3.83 -5.04
N ILE A 56 -14.33 -4.76 -4.80
CA ILE A 56 -15.47 -4.54 -3.92
C ILE A 56 -15.04 -4.96 -2.51
N THR A 57 -15.26 -4.08 -1.54
CA THR A 57 -14.98 -4.36 -0.12
C THR A 57 -16.17 -5.05 0.55
N ASP A 58 -15.95 -5.62 1.74
CA ASP A 58 -16.99 -6.31 2.51
C ASP A 58 -18.19 -5.41 2.87
N ALA A 59 -18.01 -4.09 2.80
CA ALA A 59 -19.05 -3.09 3.05
C ALA A 59 -19.85 -2.68 1.80
N ASP A 60 -19.77 -3.44 0.70
CA ASP A 60 -20.39 -3.08 -0.60
C ASP A 60 -19.90 -1.72 -1.15
N VAL A 61 -18.69 -1.30 -0.73
CA VAL A 61 -18.00 -0.10 -1.22
C VAL A 61 -16.96 -0.52 -2.24
N LYS A 62 -16.98 0.09 -3.42
CA LYS A 62 -15.96 -0.10 -4.46
C LYS A 62 -14.70 0.70 -4.12
N GLU A 63 -13.57 0.02 -3.98
CA GLU A 63 -12.26 0.65 -3.84
C GLU A 63 -11.58 0.72 -5.22
N ILE A 64 -11.20 1.93 -5.64
CA ILE A 64 -10.36 2.19 -6.81
C ILE A 64 -9.01 2.66 -6.29
N MET A 65 -7.98 1.83 -6.45
CA MET A 65 -6.62 2.13 -6.04
C MET A 65 -5.78 2.46 -7.24
N VAL A 66 -5.08 3.59 -7.20
CA VAL A 66 -4.12 4.05 -8.19
C VAL A 66 -2.75 4.09 -7.53
N VAL A 67 -1.77 3.45 -8.13
CA VAL A 67 -0.41 3.39 -7.62
C VAL A 67 0.53 4.01 -8.64
N GLU A 68 1.30 5.00 -8.17
CA GLU A 68 2.36 5.69 -8.89
C GLU A 68 3.69 5.35 -8.18
N LEU A 69 4.47 4.46 -8.80
CA LEU A 69 5.79 4.08 -8.34
C LEU A 69 6.83 4.87 -9.14
N LYS A 70 7.54 5.76 -8.47
CA LYS A 70 8.64 6.51 -9.08
C LYS A 70 9.88 5.63 -9.22
N SER A 71 10.57 5.86 -10.33
CA SER A 71 11.88 5.28 -10.63
C SER A 71 12.85 5.52 -9.47
N PRO A 72 13.83 4.63 -9.25
CA PRO A 72 14.79 4.78 -8.15
C PRO A 72 15.54 6.10 -8.17
N LYS A 73 15.74 6.68 -9.36
CA LYS A 73 16.41 7.97 -9.60
C LYS A 73 15.53 9.20 -9.32
N CYS A 74 14.25 9.01 -9.02
CA CYS A 74 13.27 10.08 -8.83
C CYS A 74 12.80 10.12 -7.37
N ALA A 75 13.29 11.08 -6.59
CA ALA A 75 12.77 11.38 -5.25
C ALA A 75 11.40 12.05 -5.29
N ILE A 76 10.65 11.96 -4.20
CA ILE A 76 9.47 12.81 -3.97
C ILE A 76 9.95 14.12 -3.35
N SER A 77 9.85 15.20 -4.12
CA SER A 77 10.08 16.59 -3.74
C SER A 77 8.76 17.36 -3.65
N LYS A 78 8.83 18.69 -3.62
CA LYS A 78 7.65 19.55 -3.71
C LYS A 78 6.84 19.30 -4.98
N LYS A 79 7.51 18.96 -6.09
CA LYS A 79 6.85 18.77 -7.38
C LYS A 79 5.91 17.57 -7.36
N GLU A 80 6.37 16.43 -6.88
CA GLU A 80 5.56 15.19 -6.85
C GLU A 80 4.43 15.29 -5.82
N LEU A 81 4.65 16.01 -4.71
CA LEU A 81 3.57 16.33 -3.77
C LEU A 81 2.48 17.18 -4.41
N ASN A 82 2.85 18.21 -5.18
CA ASN A 82 1.87 19.01 -5.91
C ASN A 82 1.15 18.19 -6.98
N GLN A 83 1.87 17.35 -7.73
CA GLN A 83 1.28 16.48 -8.75
C GLN A 83 0.22 15.53 -8.15
N ILE A 84 0.48 14.92 -6.99
CA ILE A 84 -0.50 14.03 -6.36
C ILE A 84 -1.68 14.81 -5.75
N ASP A 85 -1.44 16.02 -5.22
CA ASP A 85 -2.51 16.91 -4.74
C ASP A 85 -3.43 17.35 -5.90
N ASP A 86 -2.86 17.74 -7.05
CA ASP A 86 -3.60 18.12 -8.27
C ASP A 86 -4.34 16.93 -8.91
N TYR A 87 -3.72 15.75 -8.88
CA TYR A 87 -4.37 14.52 -9.34
C TYR A 87 -5.59 14.22 -8.47
N ALA A 88 -5.44 14.24 -7.15
CA ALA A 88 -6.54 14.01 -6.22
C ALA A 88 -7.67 15.03 -6.41
N PHE A 89 -7.33 16.31 -6.58
CA PHE A 89 -8.31 17.36 -6.85
C PHE A 89 -9.04 17.15 -8.19
N THR A 90 -8.32 16.71 -9.23
CA THR A 90 -8.96 16.47 -10.53
C THR A 90 -9.92 15.29 -10.47
N ILE A 91 -9.58 14.21 -9.76
CA ILE A 91 -10.51 13.09 -9.53
C ILE A 91 -11.77 13.57 -8.80
N GLU A 92 -11.58 14.39 -7.75
CA GLU A 92 -12.67 15.00 -6.99
C GLU A 92 -13.63 15.76 -7.91
N GLN A 93 -13.12 16.56 -8.84
CA GLN A 93 -13.94 17.37 -9.75
C GLN A 93 -14.46 16.61 -10.99
N HIS A 94 -13.91 15.44 -11.32
CA HIS A 94 -14.24 14.75 -12.57
C HIS A 94 -15.62 14.09 -12.54
N SER A 95 -16.64 14.70 -13.16
CA SER A 95 -18.04 14.24 -13.12
C SER A 95 -18.26 12.82 -13.65
N ALA A 96 -17.43 12.34 -14.57
CA ALA A 96 -17.55 10.97 -15.10
C ALA A 96 -17.00 9.88 -14.17
N LEU A 97 -16.32 10.26 -13.08
CA LEU A 97 -15.82 9.33 -12.07
C LEU A 97 -16.87 9.16 -10.96
N PRO A 98 -17.16 7.91 -10.54
CA PRO A 98 -18.21 7.64 -9.55
C PRO A 98 -17.84 8.22 -8.17
N ASN A 99 -18.85 8.68 -7.43
CA ASN A 99 -18.71 9.23 -6.08
C ASN A 99 -19.55 8.49 -5.02
N GLU A 100 -20.62 7.79 -5.43
CA GLU A 100 -21.46 7.01 -4.52
C GLU A 100 -20.92 5.60 -4.29
N LYS A 101 -20.84 5.17 -3.02
CA LYS A 101 -20.29 3.87 -2.61
C LYS A 101 -18.91 3.57 -3.23
N VAL A 102 -18.12 4.61 -3.49
CA VAL A 102 -16.75 4.49 -4.00
C VAL A 102 -15.77 5.11 -3.01
N LYS A 103 -14.58 4.51 -2.96
CA LYS A 103 -13.42 5.01 -2.23
C LYS A 103 -12.23 5.02 -3.17
N TYR A 104 -11.54 6.15 -3.27
CA TYR A 104 -10.31 6.25 -4.04
C TYR A 104 -9.10 6.16 -3.11
N LYS A 105 -8.07 5.43 -3.55
CA LYS A 105 -6.77 5.41 -2.90
C LYS A 105 -5.70 5.78 -3.91
N LEU A 106 -5.05 6.91 -3.72
CA LEU A 106 -3.92 7.32 -4.54
C LEU A 106 -2.65 7.06 -3.75
N VAL A 107 -1.74 6.27 -4.30
CA VAL A 107 -0.53 5.82 -3.61
C VAL A 107 0.67 6.27 -4.41
N LEU A 108 1.45 7.20 -3.85
CA LEU A 108 2.71 7.68 -4.41
C LEU A 108 3.87 7.10 -3.62
N ILE A 109 4.76 6.37 -4.30
CA ILE A 109 5.90 5.69 -3.69
C ILE A 109 7.18 6.04 -4.45
N SER A 110 8.27 6.28 -3.73
CA SER A 110 9.60 6.53 -4.29
C SER A 110 10.68 5.92 -3.42
N SER A 111 11.93 5.89 -3.91
CA SER A 111 13.11 5.54 -3.13
C SER A 111 13.36 6.49 -1.95
N ARG A 112 12.99 7.78 -2.08
CA ARG A 112 13.31 8.80 -1.09
C ARG A 112 12.37 10.00 -1.13
N LEU A 113 12.12 10.60 0.04
CA LEU A 113 11.55 11.94 0.20
C LEU A 113 12.67 12.98 0.37
N THR A 114 12.55 14.15 -0.26
CA THR A 114 13.43 15.30 0.02
C THR A 114 13.18 15.86 1.42
N LYS A 115 14.05 16.73 1.92
CA LYS A 115 13.86 17.37 3.24
C LYS A 115 12.53 18.13 3.31
N TYR A 116 12.18 18.85 2.24
CA TYR A 116 10.90 19.54 2.13
C TYR A 116 9.74 18.55 2.19
N ALA A 117 9.78 17.49 1.37
CA ALA A 117 8.70 16.51 1.32
C ALA A 117 8.53 15.77 2.64
N LYS A 118 9.62 15.38 3.31
CA LYS A 118 9.58 14.77 4.66
C LYS A 118 8.90 15.67 5.67
N SER A 119 9.22 16.96 5.68
CA SER A 119 8.59 17.94 6.58
C SER A 119 7.07 17.99 6.35
N GLN A 120 6.64 18.14 5.09
CA GLN A 120 5.21 18.19 4.73
C GLN A 120 4.48 16.89 5.09
N VAL A 121 5.05 15.75 4.70
CA VAL A 121 4.46 14.43 4.95
C VAL A 121 4.31 14.16 6.45
N ASN A 122 5.36 14.43 7.24
CA ASN A 122 5.31 14.22 8.69
C ASN A 122 4.25 15.10 9.36
N SER A 123 4.16 16.38 9.00
CA SER A 123 3.15 17.28 9.55
C SER A 123 1.73 16.83 9.20
N ARG A 124 1.47 16.44 7.93
CA ARG A 124 0.11 16.00 7.53
C ARG A 124 -0.28 14.67 8.17
N ARG A 125 0.66 13.72 8.30
CA ARG A 125 0.42 12.40 8.94
C ARG A 125 -0.05 12.51 10.40
N LEU A 126 0.27 13.59 11.12
CA LEU A 126 -0.23 13.82 12.49
C LEU A 126 -1.76 13.88 12.57
N ASN A 127 -2.43 14.27 11.49
CA ASN A 127 -3.89 14.29 11.41
C ASN A 127 -4.49 12.88 11.25
N PHE A 128 -3.65 11.86 11.04
CA PHE A 128 -4.04 10.50 10.67
C PHE A 128 -3.29 9.44 11.49
N PRO A 129 -3.39 9.46 12.84
CA PRO A 129 -2.58 8.61 13.72
C PRO A 129 -2.76 7.10 13.44
N ASP A 130 -3.95 6.68 13.01
CA ASP A 130 -4.26 5.28 12.71
C ASP A 130 -3.83 4.85 11.30
N ASN A 131 -3.39 5.79 10.46
CA ASN A 131 -3.03 5.54 9.05
C ASN A 131 -1.62 6.08 8.77
N PRO A 132 -0.56 5.29 9.03
CA PRO A 132 0.82 5.79 9.12
C PRO A 132 1.44 6.30 7.81
N PHE A 133 0.73 6.18 6.69
CA PHE A 133 1.14 6.69 5.38
C PHE A 133 0.17 7.70 4.78
N MET A 134 -0.95 7.97 5.44
CA MET A 134 -1.97 8.85 4.90
C MET A 134 -1.46 10.29 4.93
N TYR A 135 -1.47 10.89 3.75
CA TYR A 135 -0.97 12.23 3.48
C TYR A 135 -2.10 13.25 3.39
N ASP A 136 -3.20 12.88 2.75
CA ASP A 136 -4.40 13.71 2.65
C ASP A 136 -5.65 12.84 2.59
N LYS A 137 -6.80 13.43 2.94
CA LYS A 137 -8.12 12.81 2.75
C LYS A 137 -9.13 13.86 2.28
N LYS A 138 -9.59 13.71 1.04
CA LYS A 138 -10.65 14.55 0.48
C LYS A 138 -12.02 13.92 0.71
N THR A 139 -12.96 14.72 1.22
CA THR A 139 -14.25 14.23 1.70
C THR A 139 -15.33 14.17 0.62
N GLU A 140 -15.26 15.00 -0.43
CA GLU A 140 -16.31 15.07 -1.46
C GLU A 140 -16.45 13.78 -2.26
N LYS A 141 -15.34 13.10 -2.57
CA LYS A 141 -15.33 11.78 -3.24
C LYS A 141 -14.60 10.68 -2.47
N ASN A 142 -14.41 10.83 -1.15
CA ASN A 142 -13.72 9.85 -0.30
C ASN A 142 -12.38 9.38 -0.91
N ILE A 143 -11.50 10.35 -1.14
CA ILE A 143 -10.18 10.13 -1.75
C ILE A 143 -9.14 10.14 -0.65
N GLU A 144 -8.42 9.04 -0.48
CA GLU A 144 -7.27 8.95 0.42
C GLU A 144 -5.99 9.00 -0.40
N VAL A 145 -5.08 9.89 0.00
CA VAL A 145 -3.76 10.02 -0.62
C VAL A 145 -2.72 9.47 0.34
N TYR A 146 -1.85 8.62 -0.18
CA TYR A 146 -0.76 8.00 0.55
C TYR A 146 0.56 8.35 -0.10
N VAL A 147 1.52 8.78 0.71
CA VAL A 147 2.87 9.14 0.27
C VAL A 147 3.87 8.43 1.17
N MET A 148 4.79 7.64 0.61
CA MET A 148 5.76 6.85 1.39
C MET A 148 7.05 6.54 0.63
N GLU A 149 8.13 6.29 1.36
CA GLU A 149 9.35 5.68 0.81
C GLU A 149 9.21 4.15 0.74
N TRP A 150 9.90 3.51 -0.21
CA TRP A 150 10.00 2.05 -0.30
C TRP A 150 10.54 1.42 0.99
N SER A 151 11.54 2.05 1.60
CA SER A 151 12.13 1.64 2.87
C SER A 151 11.07 1.58 3.99
N GLU A 152 10.25 2.62 4.13
CA GLU A 152 9.18 2.69 5.13
C GLU A 152 8.14 1.59 4.91
N LEU A 153 7.72 1.36 3.66
CA LEU A 153 6.75 0.34 3.30
C LEU A 153 7.26 -1.06 3.67
N ILE A 154 8.49 -1.39 3.28
CA ILE A 154 9.11 -2.68 3.58
C ILE A 154 9.26 -2.86 5.09
N GLU A 155 9.72 -1.83 5.80
CA GLU A 155 9.92 -1.89 7.24
C GLU A 155 8.59 -2.11 7.99
N GLN A 156 7.53 -1.40 7.61
CA GLN A 156 6.20 -1.61 8.20
C GLN A 156 5.66 -3.02 7.96
N ASN A 157 5.84 -3.57 6.74
CA ASN A 157 5.41 -4.93 6.45
C ASN A 157 6.22 -5.96 7.24
N LYS A 158 7.54 -5.79 7.35
CA LYS A 158 8.40 -6.63 8.21
C LYS A 158 7.92 -6.61 9.66
N ARG A 159 7.66 -5.42 10.23
CA ARG A 159 7.13 -5.30 11.61
C ARG A 159 5.79 -6.01 11.79
N LYS A 160 4.86 -5.86 10.83
CA LYS A 160 3.55 -6.54 10.87
C LYS A 160 3.71 -8.07 10.81
N LEU A 161 4.54 -8.57 9.92
CA LEU A 161 4.81 -10.01 9.77
C LEU A 161 5.48 -10.57 11.03
N SER A 162 6.50 -9.90 11.57
CA SER A 162 7.17 -10.31 12.81
C SER A 162 6.20 -10.33 14.00
N TYR A 163 5.31 -9.33 14.11
CA TYR A 163 4.29 -9.31 15.16
C TYR A 163 3.32 -10.49 15.05
N LEU A 164 2.83 -10.80 13.84
CA LEU A 164 1.94 -11.93 13.59
C LEU A 164 2.63 -13.26 13.89
N ALA A 165 3.87 -13.43 13.44
CA ALA A 165 4.67 -14.63 13.71
C ALA A 165 4.84 -14.85 15.22
N ASN A 166 5.27 -13.82 15.95
CA ASN A 166 5.42 -13.89 17.41
C ASN A 166 4.11 -14.26 18.10
N LYS A 167 2.98 -13.69 17.68
CA LYS A 167 1.67 -14.00 18.26
C LYS A 167 1.21 -15.43 17.98
N LEU A 168 1.51 -15.96 16.79
CA LEU A 168 1.23 -17.35 16.42
C LEU A 168 2.09 -18.32 17.24
N GLU A 169 3.40 -18.06 17.39
CA GLU A 169 4.29 -18.89 18.22
C GLU A 169 3.90 -18.89 19.70
N VAL A 170 3.53 -17.72 20.25
CA VAL A 170 3.04 -17.62 21.64
C VAL A 170 1.75 -18.43 21.82
N LYS A 171 0.83 -18.38 20.84
CA LYS A 171 -0.40 -19.18 20.87
C LYS A 171 -0.09 -20.68 20.80
N ASP A 172 0.78 -21.10 19.88
CA ASP A 172 1.17 -22.50 19.72
C ASP A 172 1.76 -23.08 21.01
N LYS A 173 2.72 -22.37 21.64
CA LYS A 173 3.25 -22.74 22.96
C LYS A 173 2.16 -22.84 24.02
N SER A 174 1.24 -21.87 24.07
CA SER A 174 0.15 -21.87 25.06
C SER A 174 -0.83 -23.03 24.87
N VAL A 175 -1.13 -23.38 23.62
CA VAL A 175 -2.02 -24.50 23.27
C VAL A 175 -1.33 -25.82 23.61
N LYS A 176 -0.06 -25.96 23.25
CA LYS A 176 0.74 -27.14 23.61
C LYS A 176 0.83 -27.35 25.12
N THR A 177 1.17 -26.31 25.88
CA THR A 177 1.24 -26.40 27.35
C THR A 177 -0.12 -26.72 27.96
N LYS A 178 -1.21 -26.13 27.45
CA LYS A 178 -2.57 -26.45 27.94
C LYS A 178 -2.96 -27.89 27.60
N PHE A 179 -2.64 -28.34 26.40
CA PHE A 179 -2.91 -29.71 25.95
C PHE A 179 -2.13 -30.74 26.78
N GLU A 180 -0.83 -30.53 26.99
CA GLU A 180 0.01 -31.38 27.84
C GLU A 180 -0.47 -31.41 29.30
N LYS A 181 -1.02 -30.30 29.81
CA LYS A 181 -1.53 -30.22 31.20
C LYS A 181 -2.90 -30.85 31.39
N GLU A 182 -3.85 -30.59 30.47
CA GLU A 182 -5.25 -31.03 30.61
C GLU A 182 -5.50 -32.43 30.04
N TYR A 183 -4.67 -32.88 29.09
CA TYR A 183 -4.83 -34.16 28.40
C TYR A 183 -3.58 -35.03 28.51
N ALA A 184 -2.85 -34.95 29.63
CA ALA A 184 -1.62 -35.71 29.88
C ALA A 184 -1.79 -37.23 29.62
N GLU A 185 -2.94 -37.78 30.01
CA GLU A 185 -3.30 -39.19 29.85
C GLU A 185 -3.31 -39.65 28.38
N LEU A 186 -3.72 -38.77 27.44
CA LEU A 186 -3.74 -39.05 26.01
C LEU A 186 -2.35 -38.95 25.35
N VAL A 187 -1.41 -38.23 25.97
CA VAL A 187 -0.02 -38.12 25.50
C VAL A 187 0.75 -39.41 25.84
N ASP A 188 0.55 -39.96 27.05
CA ASP A 188 1.18 -41.21 27.49
C ASP A 188 0.66 -42.44 26.72
N GLU A 189 -0.64 -42.50 26.39
CA GLU A 189 -1.19 -43.60 25.58
C GLU A 189 -0.51 -43.72 24.21
N LYS A 190 -0.22 -42.60 23.54
CA LYS A 190 0.45 -42.60 22.22
C LYS A 190 1.89 -43.11 22.27
N ILE A 191 2.62 -42.83 23.36
CA ILE A 191 3.99 -43.35 23.58
C ILE A 191 3.94 -44.85 23.87
N SER A 192 2.93 -45.32 24.63
CA SER A 192 2.73 -46.75 24.90
C SER A 192 2.33 -47.55 23.64
N ALA A 193 1.58 -46.93 22.72
CA ALA A 193 1.09 -47.57 21.51
C ALA A 193 2.17 -47.79 20.43
N GLN A 194 3.24 -47.01 20.43
CA GLN A 194 4.36 -47.16 19.47
C GLN A 194 5.36 -48.29 19.83
N LEU A 195 5.19 -48.97 20.97
CA LEU A 195 6.14 -49.99 21.47
C LEU A 195 5.68 -51.45 21.30
N ARG A 196 4.81 -51.76 20.33
CA ARG A 196 4.54 -53.16 19.93
C ARG A 196 5.00 -53.43 18.51
N LEU A 197 6.31 -53.54 18.34
CA LEU A 197 6.88 -54.30 17.22
C LEU A 197 6.90 -55.76 17.67
N VAL A 198 5.82 -56.49 17.36
CA VAL A 198 5.73 -57.93 17.60
C VAL A 198 6.61 -58.61 16.55
N LYS A 199 7.62 -59.37 17.03
CA LYS A 199 8.52 -60.20 16.23
C LYS A 199 7.79 -61.29 15.46
#